data_AF-A0A7V5UJ54-F1
#
_entry.id   AF-A0A7V5UJ54-F1
#
_cell.length_a   1.000
_cell.length_b   1.000
_cell.length_c   1.000
_cell.angle_alpha   90.00
_cell.angle_beta   90.00
_cell.angle_gamma   90.00
#
_symmetry.space_group_name_H-M   'P 1'
#
loop_
_entity.id
_entity.type
_entity.pdbx_description
1 polymer ?
#
loop_
_entity_poly.entity_id
_entity_poly.type
_entity_poly.pdbx_seq_one_letter_code
_entity_poly.pdbx_strand_id
1 'polypeptide(L)'
;MNFVNTLAPWQWVVLGLVPPAIILLYFLKLKRQPLVVPSTYLWRRTLEDLHVNSLWQRLRSNLLLLLQLLIIFLLMGALLRPGRRGPQLLGHRFIFLIDVSASSQATDVSPSRLEAAKRQVADMIDQMESGDSAMVVQFSDRAEIVQNYTQQKRPLKERVRALRPTARGSSLREALRVASGLANPSSARGEGAEQS
;
A
#
# COMPACT_ATOMS: atom_id res chain seq x y z
N MET A 1 -13.26 -3.59 -10.74
CA MET A 1 -12.05 -2.97 -10.15
C MET A 1 -12.52 -1.84 -9.25
N ASN A 2 -12.60 -2.08 -7.94
CA ASN A 2 -13.14 -1.08 -7.02
C ASN A 2 -12.02 -0.10 -6.66
N PHE A 3 -12.11 1.11 -7.19
CA PHE A 3 -11.25 2.22 -6.78
C PHE A 3 -11.72 2.69 -5.40
N VAL A 4 -11.09 2.19 -4.35
CA VAL A 4 -11.22 2.77 -3.01
C VAL A 4 -10.36 4.03 -2.96
N ASN A 5 -11.03 5.18 -2.93
CA ASN A 5 -10.41 6.49 -2.77
C ASN A 5 -9.72 6.57 -1.39
N THR A 6 -8.41 6.37 -1.37
CA THR A 6 -7.56 6.50 -0.16
C THR A 6 -7.20 7.95 0.18
N LEU A 7 -7.58 8.89 -0.68
CA LEU A 7 -7.41 10.33 -0.48
C LEU A 7 -8.72 10.91 0.00
N ALA A 8 -8.68 11.66 1.11
CA ALA A 8 -9.84 12.39 1.58
C ALA A 8 -10.22 13.46 0.53
N PRO A 9 -11.52 13.79 0.33
CA PRO A 9 -11.97 14.68 -0.75
C PRO A 9 -11.23 16.03 -0.79
N TRP A 10 -10.83 16.56 0.37
CA TRP A 10 -10.08 17.80 0.49
C TRP A 10 -8.66 17.72 -0.09
N GLN A 11 -8.02 16.55 -0.08
CA GLN A 11 -6.68 16.36 -0.65
C GLN A 11 -6.72 16.41 -2.18
N TRP A 12 -7.81 15.91 -2.78
CA TRP A 12 -8.06 16.08 -4.22
C TRP A 12 -8.29 17.54 -4.59
N VAL A 13 -9.01 18.30 -3.74
CA VAL A 13 -9.22 19.73 -3.93
C VAL A 13 -7.89 20.48 -3.85
N VAL A 14 -7.05 20.21 -2.85
CA VAL A 14 -5.71 20.83 -2.74
C VAL A 14 -4.85 20.47 -3.95
N LEU A 15 -4.83 19.21 -4.38
CA LEU A 15 -4.05 18.78 -5.55
C LEU A 15 -4.53 19.44 -6.85
N GLY A 16 -5.84 19.61 -7.01
CA GLY A 16 -6.44 20.32 -8.15
C GLY A 16 -6.25 21.84 -8.09
N LEU A 17 -6.09 22.42 -6.89
CA LEU A 17 -5.96 23.87 -6.67
C LEU A 17 -4.51 24.37 -6.78
N VAL A 18 -3.52 23.49 -6.62
CA VAL A 18 -2.10 23.84 -6.74
C VAL A 18 -1.73 24.35 -8.15
N PRO A 19 -2.12 23.70 -9.27
CA PRO A 19 -1.84 24.22 -10.61
C PRO A 19 -2.40 25.64 -10.88
N PRO A 20 -3.69 25.95 -10.61
CA PRO A 20 -4.20 27.31 -10.81
C PRO A 20 -3.61 28.32 -9.82
N ALA A 21 -3.30 27.93 -8.58
CA ALA A 21 -2.64 28.82 -7.62
C ALA A 21 -1.22 29.24 -8.06
N ILE A 22 -0.46 28.31 -8.64
CA ILE A 22 0.87 28.60 -9.19
C ILE A 22 0.77 29.51 -10.43
N ILE A 23 -0.23 29.27 -11.30
CA ILE A 23 -0.51 30.13 -12.45
C ILE A 23 -0.89 31.55 -11.97
N LEU A 24 -1.75 31.67 -10.95
CA LEU A 24 -2.21 32.95 -10.40
C LEU A 24 -1.06 33.75 -9.76
N LEU A 25 -0.21 33.09 -8.96
CA LEU A 25 0.96 33.72 -8.34
C LEU A 25 1.98 34.18 -9.40
N TYR A 26 2.11 33.44 -10.51
CA TYR A 26 3.00 33.83 -11.61
C TYR A 26 2.46 35.03 -12.39
N PHE A 27 1.14 35.10 -12.62
CA PHE A 27 0.49 36.27 -13.22
C PHE A 27 0.60 37.53 -12.36
N LEU A 28 0.50 37.40 -11.03
CA LEU A 28 0.68 38.52 -10.10
C LEU A 28 2.10 39.07 -10.10
N LYS A 29 3.10 38.25 -10.49
CA LYS A 29 4.49 38.67 -10.62
C LYS A 29 4.73 39.36 -11.97
N LEU A 30 3.93 40.38 -12.26
CA LEU A 30 4.10 41.24 -13.43
C LEU A 30 5.31 42.16 -13.21
N LYS A 31 6.51 41.67 -13.53
CA LYS A 31 7.71 42.52 -13.61
C LYS A 31 7.52 43.53 -14.74
N ARG A 32 7.14 44.75 -14.38
CA ARG A 32 7.28 45.92 -15.24
C ARG A 32 8.76 46.28 -15.29
N GLN A 33 9.40 46.01 -16.41
CA GLN A 33 10.71 46.58 -16.72
C GLN A 33 10.45 47.97 -17.32
N PRO A 34 10.85 49.07 -16.67
CA PRO A 34 10.80 50.37 -17.31
C PRO A 34 11.89 50.41 -18.39
N LEU A 35 11.52 50.20 -19.65
CA LEU A 35 12.35 50.59 -20.77
C LEU A 35 12.17 52.10 -20.97
N VAL A 36 13.25 52.86 -20.72
CA VAL A 36 13.32 54.26 -21.09
C VAL A 36 13.60 54.31 -22.58
N VAL A 37 12.65 54.83 -23.35
CA VAL A 37 12.76 54.92 -24.81
C VAL A 37 12.80 56.39 -25.17
N PRO A 38 13.96 56.93 -25.59
CA PRO A 38 14.04 58.28 -26.08
C PRO A 38 13.60 58.28 -27.55
N SER A 39 12.30 58.44 -27.79
CA SER A 39 11.74 59.20 -28.92
C SER A 39 10.26 58.91 -29.11
N THR A 40 9.48 59.96 -28.94
CA THR A 40 8.07 60.10 -29.26
C THR A 40 7.87 60.16 -30.78
N TYR A 41 7.50 59.07 -31.48
CA TYR A 41 6.66 59.20 -32.70
C TYR A 41 6.06 57.91 -33.32
N LEU A 42 6.61 56.71 -33.12
CA LEU A 42 6.29 55.55 -33.99
C LEU A 42 5.60 54.35 -33.29
N TRP A 43 4.95 54.54 -32.14
CA TRP A 43 4.35 53.44 -31.36
C TRP A 43 2.83 53.47 -31.22
N ARG A 44 2.12 54.03 -32.21
CA ARG A 44 0.65 53.98 -32.23
C ARG A 44 0.05 52.86 -33.08
N ARG A 45 0.86 51.98 -33.71
CA ARG A 45 0.36 51.03 -34.72
C ARG A 45 0.67 49.55 -34.50
N THR A 46 1.10 49.15 -33.31
CA THR A 46 1.43 47.74 -33.00
C THR A 46 0.90 47.35 -31.61
N LEU A 47 -0.36 47.68 -31.33
CA LEU A 47 -1.02 47.35 -30.06
C LEU A 47 -2.19 46.36 -30.20
N GLU A 48 -2.35 45.75 -31.36
CA GLU A 48 -3.26 44.61 -31.55
C GLU A 48 -2.44 43.44 -32.07
N ASP A 49 -1.97 42.60 -31.15
CA ASP A 49 -1.70 41.15 -31.34
C ASP A 49 -0.85 40.55 -30.20
N LEU A 50 -0.34 41.38 -29.28
CA LEU A 50 0.50 40.89 -28.18
C LEU A 50 -0.26 40.29 -26.98
N HIS A 51 -1.54 39.94 -27.14
CA HIS A 51 -2.33 39.34 -26.06
C HIS A 51 -2.58 37.83 -26.18
N VAL A 52 -2.26 37.19 -27.30
CA VAL A 52 -2.67 35.78 -27.47
C VAL A 52 -1.58 34.76 -27.11
N ASN A 53 -0.28 35.11 -27.23
CA ASN A 53 0.82 34.12 -27.08
C ASN A 53 1.82 34.35 -25.94
N SER A 54 1.71 35.44 -25.19
CA SER A 54 2.61 35.77 -24.06
C SER A 54 2.63 34.67 -22.98
N LEU A 55 1.48 34.04 -22.74
CA LEU A 55 1.32 33.00 -21.72
C LEU A 55 2.07 31.72 -22.09
N TRP A 56 1.90 31.27 -23.33
CA TRP A 56 2.56 30.06 -23.85
C TRP A 56 4.07 30.25 -24.03
N GLN A 57 4.54 31.44 -24.40
CA GLN A 57 5.98 31.74 -24.48
C GLN A 57 6.65 31.80 -23.10
N ARG A 58 6.00 32.39 -22.09
CA ARG A 58 6.55 32.43 -20.72
C ARG A 58 6.60 31.07 -20.04
N LEU A 59 5.63 30.19 -20.35
CA LEU A 59 5.62 28.82 -19.86
C LEU A 59 6.74 27.99 -20.49
N ARG A 60 7.03 28.18 -21.79
CA ARG A 60 8.18 27.57 -22.47
C ARG A 60 9.53 28.11 -21.98
N SER A 61 9.62 29.40 -21.67
CA SER A 61 10.90 30.03 -21.28
C SER A 61 11.37 29.69 -19.86
N ASN A 62 10.48 29.20 -18.99
CA ASN A 62 10.82 28.85 -17.61
C ASN A 62 10.86 27.33 -17.45
N LEU A 63 11.81 26.70 -18.14
CA LEU A 63 12.08 25.27 -18.00
C LEU A 63 12.35 24.87 -16.53
N LEU A 64 12.97 25.77 -15.74
CA LEU A 64 13.14 25.59 -14.30
C LEU A 64 11.80 25.46 -13.53
N LEU A 65 10.75 26.19 -13.93
CA LEU A 65 9.45 26.14 -13.28
C LEU A 65 8.75 24.80 -13.55
N LEU A 66 8.82 24.33 -14.80
CA LEU A 66 8.27 23.03 -15.19
C LEU A 66 9.02 21.88 -14.49
N LEU A 67 10.34 22.01 -14.32
CA LEU A 67 11.17 21.06 -13.59
C LEU A 67 10.86 21.06 -12.08
N GLN A 68 10.66 22.23 -11.46
CA GLN A 68 10.23 22.33 -10.06
C GLN A 68 8.87 21.67 -9.83
N LEU A 69 7.92 21.90 -10.74
CA LEU A 69 6.59 21.28 -10.69
C LEU A 69 6.69 19.75 -10.81
N LEU A 70 7.52 19.26 -11.72
CA LEU A 70 7.78 17.83 -11.91
C LEU A 70 8.42 17.20 -10.66
N ILE A 71 9.38 17.87 -10.03
CA ILE A 71 10.02 17.39 -8.79
C ILE A 71 9.00 17.32 -7.65
N ILE A 72 8.16 18.33 -7.47
CA ILE A 72 7.09 18.31 -6.45
C ILE A 72 6.11 17.18 -6.74
N PHE A 73 5.76 16.96 -8.00
CA PHE A 73 4.89 15.86 -8.40
C PHE A 73 5.51 14.48 -8.13
N LEU A 74 6.81 14.32 -8.38
CA LEU A 74 7.57 13.11 -8.06
C LEU A 74 7.66 12.89 -6.54
N LEU A 75 7.89 13.95 -5.76
CA LEU A 75 7.94 13.88 -4.29
C LEU A 75 6.58 13.54 -3.70
N MET A 76 5.50 14.14 -4.19
CA MET A 76 4.13 13.76 -3.82
C MET A 76 3.87 12.31 -4.20
N GLY A 77 4.22 11.87 -5.42
CA GLY A 77 4.09 10.48 -5.85
C GLY A 77 4.87 9.49 -4.95
N ALA A 78 6.07 9.86 -4.52
CA ALA A 78 6.89 9.07 -3.61
C ALA A 78 6.30 9.01 -2.19
N LEU A 79 5.79 10.13 -1.67
CA LEU A 79 5.12 10.19 -0.36
C LEU A 79 3.78 9.45 -0.35
N LEU A 80 3.03 9.51 -1.46
CA LEU A 80 1.79 8.75 -1.62
C LEU A 80 2.03 7.24 -1.63
N ARG A 81 3.29 6.81 -1.79
CA ARG A 81 3.78 5.43 -1.66
C ARG A 81 2.73 4.45 -2.21
N PRO A 82 2.57 4.35 -3.55
CA PRO A 82 1.61 3.45 -4.19
C PRO A 82 2.06 2.00 -3.98
N GLY A 83 2.02 1.56 -2.73
CA GLY A 83 2.27 0.21 -2.28
C GLY A 83 0.94 -0.49 -2.17
N ARG A 84 0.89 -1.72 -2.68
CA ARG A 84 -0.18 -2.66 -2.35
C ARG A 84 -0.15 -2.82 -0.83
N ARG A 85 -1.12 -2.26 -0.11
CA ARG A 85 -1.25 -2.49 1.33
C ARG A 85 -1.46 -4.00 1.50
N GLY A 86 -0.53 -4.64 2.21
CA GLY A 86 -0.73 -6.00 2.68
C GLY A 86 -1.96 -6.07 3.60
N PRO A 87 -2.46 -7.28 3.88
CA PRO A 87 -3.57 -7.46 4.81
C PRO A 87 -3.23 -6.81 6.15
N GLN A 88 -4.08 -5.89 6.63
CA GLN A 88 -3.94 -5.33 7.97
C GLN A 88 -4.41 -6.37 8.98
N LEU A 89 -3.63 -6.57 10.04
CA LEU A 89 -4.00 -7.40 11.17
C LEU A 89 -5.02 -6.61 12.02
N LEU A 90 -6.27 -7.10 12.09
CA LEU A 90 -7.33 -6.54 12.91
C LEU A 90 -7.61 -7.50 14.08
N GLY A 91 -7.49 -7.02 15.33
CA GLY A 91 -7.69 -7.80 16.56
C GLY A 91 -6.40 -8.12 17.32
N HIS A 92 -6.49 -8.96 18.36
CA HIS A 92 -5.35 -9.31 19.25
C HIS A 92 -4.97 -10.80 19.23
N ARG A 93 -5.70 -11.62 18.47
CA ARG A 93 -5.49 -13.07 18.34
C ARG A 93 -5.51 -13.47 16.88
N PHE A 94 -4.41 -14.04 16.40
CA PHE A 94 -4.24 -14.43 15.01
C PHE A 94 -3.98 -15.93 14.88
N ILE A 95 -4.52 -16.55 13.84
CA ILE A 95 -4.20 -17.92 13.45
C ILE A 95 -3.68 -17.87 12.02
N PHE A 96 -2.40 -18.17 11.84
CA PHE A 96 -1.77 -18.27 10.52
C PHE A 96 -1.92 -19.70 10.02
N LEU A 97 -2.71 -19.90 8.97
CA LEU A 97 -2.87 -21.17 8.27
C LEU A 97 -1.97 -21.17 7.03
N ILE A 98 -1.02 -22.11 6.96
CA ILE A 98 -0.05 -22.20 5.88
C ILE A 98 -0.20 -23.53 5.14
N ASP A 99 -0.48 -23.45 3.84
CA ASP A 99 -0.59 -24.62 2.97
C ASP A 99 0.80 -25.18 2.66
N VAL A 100 1.05 -26.42 3.07
CA VAL A 100 2.29 -27.18 2.82
C VAL A 100 2.06 -28.36 1.87
N SER A 101 0.97 -28.37 1.11
CA SER A 101 0.66 -29.40 0.11
C SER A 101 1.65 -29.42 -1.06
N ALA A 102 1.55 -30.45 -1.89
CA ALA A 102 2.37 -30.58 -3.10
C ALA A 102 2.22 -29.36 -4.02
N SER A 103 1.02 -28.77 -4.09
CA SER A 103 0.74 -27.59 -4.90
C SER A 103 1.49 -26.33 -4.44
N SER A 104 1.88 -26.25 -3.16
CA SER A 104 2.64 -25.12 -2.61
C SER A 104 4.11 -25.10 -3.04
N GLN A 105 4.60 -26.18 -3.69
CA GLN A 105 5.92 -26.20 -4.32
C GLN A 105 5.93 -25.57 -5.73
N ALA A 106 4.77 -25.16 -6.25
CA ALA A 106 4.69 -24.48 -7.54
C ALA A 106 5.53 -23.18 -7.54
N THR A 107 6.17 -22.90 -8.68
CA THR A 107 7.11 -21.79 -8.90
C THR A 107 6.51 -20.66 -9.75
N ASP A 108 5.19 -20.64 -9.91
CA ASP A 108 4.45 -19.52 -10.52
C ASP A 108 4.63 -18.20 -9.74
N VAL A 109 5.02 -18.31 -8.47
CA VAL A 109 5.56 -17.22 -7.66
C VAL A 109 6.99 -17.57 -7.26
N SER A 110 7.94 -16.66 -7.51
CA SER A 110 9.35 -16.89 -7.16
C SER A 110 9.59 -16.74 -5.64
N PRO A 111 10.38 -17.63 -5.01
CA PRO A 111 10.97 -18.86 -5.56
C PRO A 111 10.03 -20.07 -5.56
N SER A 112 9.04 -20.10 -4.67
CA SER A 112 7.89 -21.01 -4.70
C SER A 112 6.71 -20.39 -3.94
N ARG A 113 5.49 -20.89 -4.14
CA ARG A 113 4.31 -20.46 -3.38
C ARG A 113 4.49 -20.57 -1.87
N LEU A 114 5.09 -21.67 -1.39
CA LEU A 114 5.36 -21.87 0.03
C LEU A 114 6.35 -20.83 0.56
N GLU A 115 7.44 -20.56 -0.17
CA GLU A 115 8.42 -19.55 0.26
C GLU A 115 7.86 -18.14 0.24
N ALA A 116 6.99 -17.82 -0.74
CA ALA A 116 6.25 -16.57 -0.75
C ALA A 116 5.31 -16.45 0.47
N ALA A 117 4.58 -17.52 0.81
CA ALA A 117 3.72 -17.56 1.99
C ALA A 117 4.50 -17.40 3.30
N LYS A 118 5.65 -18.07 3.45
CA LYS A 118 6.53 -17.92 4.62
C LYS A 118 7.00 -16.48 4.81
N ARG A 119 7.39 -15.80 3.72
CA ARG A 119 7.79 -14.38 3.77
C ARG A 119 6.62 -13.51 4.17
N GLN A 120 5.47 -13.69 3.55
CA GLN A 120 4.27 -12.91 3.86
C GLN A 120 3.83 -13.07 5.32
N VAL A 121 3.83 -14.29 5.86
CA VAL A 121 3.48 -14.52 7.27
C VAL A 121 4.55 -13.94 8.20
N ALA A 122 5.84 -14.02 7.86
CA ALA A 122 6.89 -13.38 8.64
C ALA A 122 6.72 -11.85 8.70
N ASP A 123 6.34 -11.22 7.58
CA ASP A 123 6.07 -9.78 7.51
C ASP A 123 4.82 -9.40 8.34
N MET A 124 3.81 -10.27 8.40
CA MET A 124 2.64 -10.08 9.28
C MET A 124 3.02 -10.21 10.75
N ILE A 125 3.85 -11.19 11.12
CA ILE A 125 4.34 -11.35 12.50
C ILE A 125 5.14 -10.11 12.93
N ASP A 126 5.91 -9.51 12.03
CA ASP A 126 6.65 -8.29 12.32
C ASP A 126 5.72 -7.09 12.59
N GLN A 127 4.53 -7.06 12.00
CA GLN A 127 3.49 -6.04 12.20
C GLN A 127 2.68 -6.22 13.50
N MET A 128 2.75 -7.36 14.18
CA MET A 128 2.02 -7.57 15.44
C MET A 128 2.42 -6.55 16.51
N GLU A 129 1.46 -6.01 17.24
CA GLU A 129 1.70 -5.05 18.32
C GLU A 129 1.97 -5.76 19.66
N SER A 130 2.40 -5.00 20.67
CA SER A 130 2.57 -5.52 22.02
C SER A 130 1.23 -5.94 22.61
N GLY A 131 1.11 -7.22 22.97
CA GLY A 131 -0.13 -7.82 23.49
C GLY A 131 -0.84 -8.72 22.49
N ASP A 132 -0.49 -8.63 21.20
CA ASP A 132 -1.00 -9.55 20.19
C ASP A 132 -0.43 -10.95 20.38
N SER A 133 -1.26 -11.96 20.13
CA SER A 133 -0.85 -13.36 20.19
C SER A 133 -1.19 -14.05 18.87
N ALA A 134 -0.30 -14.93 18.43
CA ALA A 134 -0.51 -15.69 17.20
C ALA A 134 -0.21 -17.17 17.37
N MET A 135 -0.91 -17.98 16.59
CA MET A 135 -0.74 -19.41 16.44
C MET A 135 -0.39 -19.72 14.97
N VAL A 136 0.45 -20.73 14.74
CA VAL A 136 0.79 -21.19 13.38
C VAL A 136 0.31 -22.62 13.20
N VAL A 137 -0.50 -22.83 12.17
CA VAL A 137 -1.06 -24.11 11.77
C VAL A 137 -0.60 -24.39 10.34
N GLN A 138 0.05 -25.53 10.13
CA GLN A 138 0.34 -26.03 8.79
C GLN A 138 -0.79 -26.95 8.34
N PHE A 139 -1.08 -26.99 7.04
CA PHE A 139 -2.04 -27.95 6.52
C PHE A 139 -1.65 -28.50 5.15
N SER A 140 -2.00 -29.75 4.91
CA SER A 140 -2.10 -30.35 3.58
C SER A 140 -3.38 -31.17 3.51
N ASP A 141 -3.32 -32.50 3.60
CA ASP A 141 -4.51 -33.36 3.76
C ASP A 141 -5.09 -33.30 5.18
N ARG A 142 -4.26 -32.95 6.15
CA ARG A 142 -4.58 -32.74 7.57
C ARG A 142 -3.97 -31.43 8.05
N ALA A 143 -4.56 -30.84 9.09
CA ALA A 143 -4.04 -29.66 9.75
C ALA A 143 -3.34 -30.01 11.07
N GLU A 144 -2.21 -29.37 11.32
CA GLU A 144 -1.35 -29.62 12.47
C GLU A 144 -0.86 -28.29 13.07
N ILE A 145 -0.92 -28.18 14.39
CA ILE A 145 -0.45 -26.99 15.10
C ILE A 145 1.07 -27.07 15.24
N VAL A 146 1.77 -26.16 14.58
CA VAL A 146 3.25 -26.08 14.60
C VAL A 146 3.73 -25.20 15.75
N GLN A 147 2.92 -24.21 16.13
CA GLN A 147 3.18 -23.28 17.22
C GLN A 147 1.85 -22.87 17.87
N ASN A 148 1.70 -23.17 19.17
CA ASN A 148 0.60 -22.68 19.99
C ASN A 148 0.65 -21.15 20.16
N TYR A 149 -0.47 -20.55 20.59
CA TYR A 149 -0.57 -19.11 20.84
C TYR A 149 0.60 -18.60 21.67
N THR A 150 1.30 -17.62 21.12
CA THR A 150 2.38 -16.92 21.80
C THR A 150 2.40 -15.46 21.38
N GLN A 151 2.83 -14.59 22.29
CA GLN A 151 3.09 -13.18 22.01
C GLN A 151 4.53 -12.96 21.51
N GLN A 152 5.38 -13.99 21.60
CA GLN A 152 6.77 -13.89 21.20
C GLN A 152 6.91 -14.06 19.68
N LYS A 153 7.33 -12.99 18.99
CA LYS A 153 7.55 -12.98 17.53
C LYS A 153 8.64 -13.97 17.08
N ARG A 154 9.72 -14.10 17.85
CA ARG A 154 10.88 -14.93 17.50
C ARG A 154 10.53 -16.41 17.25
N PRO A 155 9.91 -17.14 18.21
CA PRO A 155 9.54 -18.54 17.99
C PRO A 155 8.53 -18.72 16.86
N LEU A 156 7.61 -17.76 16.63
CA LEU A 156 6.69 -17.80 15.48
C LEU A 156 7.46 -17.79 14.16
N LYS A 157 8.41 -16.86 13.99
CA LYS A 157 9.22 -16.74 12.77
C LYS A 157 10.10 -17.97 12.54
N GLU A 158 10.70 -18.50 13.60
CA GLU A 158 11.52 -19.72 13.52
C GLU A 158 10.68 -20.91 13.03
N ARG A 159 9.48 -21.10 13.59
CA ARG A 159 8.56 -22.17 13.20
C ARG A 159 8.05 -22.03 11.77
N VAL A 160 7.71 -20.82 11.33
CA VAL A 160 7.29 -20.54 9.95
C VAL A 160 8.42 -20.85 8.96
N ARG A 161 9.66 -20.45 9.26
CA ARG A 161 10.82 -20.74 8.40
C ARG A 161 11.12 -22.23 8.29
N ALA A 162 10.90 -22.98 9.38
CA ALA A 162 11.13 -24.41 9.45
C ALA A 162 10.12 -25.27 8.68
N LEU A 163 9.00 -24.70 8.20
CA LEU A 163 7.98 -25.44 7.45
C LEU A 163 8.57 -26.10 6.21
N ARG A 164 8.23 -27.38 6.00
CA ARG A 164 8.67 -28.15 4.83
C ARG A 164 7.46 -28.51 3.97
N PRO A 165 7.60 -28.50 2.64
CA PRO A 165 6.54 -28.97 1.77
C PRO A 165 6.33 -30.48 1.94
N THR A 166 5.10 -30.92 1.69
CA THR A 166 4.69 -32.32 1.71
C THR A 166 4.24 -32.75 0.33
N ALA A 167 4.33 -34.05 0.02
CA ALA A 167 3.85 -34.61 -1.25
C ALA A 167 2.34 -34.92 -1.26
N ARG A 168 1.58 -34.37 -0.30
CA ARG A 168 0.14 -34.65 -0.11
C ARG A 168 -0.73 -33.59 -0.78
N GLY A 169 -1.99 -33.93 -1.02
CA GLY A 169 -3.01 -32.99 -1.50
C GLY A 169 -3.34 -31.90 -0.48
N SER A 170 -4.11 -30.88 -0.90
CA SER A 170 -4.58 -29.80 -0.01
C SER A 170 -6.05 -30.00 0.36
N SER A 171 -6.38 -29.87 1.64
CA SER A 171 -7.74 -29.92 2.19
C SER A 171 -7.99 -28.69 3.05
N LEU A 172 -8.45 -27.61 2.39
CA LEU A 172 -8.79 -26.36 3.07
C LEU A 172 -9.94 -26.54 4.09
N ARG A 173 -10.90 -27.44 3.80
CA ARG A 173 -12.04 -27.71 4.69
C ARG A 173 -11.57 -28.22 6.05
N GLU A 174 -10.60 -29.12 6.07
CA GLU A 174 -10.03 -29.66 7.31
C GLU A 174 -9.29 -28.58 8.10
N ALA A 175 -8.51 -27.76 7.39
CA ALA A 175 -7.76 -26.67 7.98
C ALA A 175 -8.67 -25.63 8.65
N LEU A 176 -9.77 -25.26 8.00
CA LEU A 176 -10.76 -24.34 8.55
C LEU A 176 -11.50 -24.93 9.75
N ARG A 177 -11.81 -26.23 9.74
CA ARG A 177 -12.44 -26.92 10.87
C ARG A 177 -11.55 -26.91 12.12
N VAL A 178 -10.25 -27.18 11.96
CA VAL A 178 -9.29 -27.12 13.07
C VAL A 178 -9.12 -25.68 13.54
N ALA A 179 -8.98 -24.73 12.62
CA ALA A 179 -8.84 -23.32 12.98
C ALA A 179 -10.07 -22.75 13.70
N SER A 180 -11.30 -23.12 13.29
CA SER A 180 -12.52 -22.67 13.98
C SER A 180 -12.62 -23.24 15.40
N GLY A 181 -12.24 -24.50 15.60
CA GLY A 181 -12.15 -25.10 16.93
C GLY A 181 -11.12 -24.41 17.84
N LEU A 182 -9.99 -23.98 17.27
CA LEU A 182 -8.92 -23.27 17.99
C LEU A 182 -9.21 -21.78 18.18
N ALA A 183 -10.07 -21.19 17.35
CA ALA A 183 -10.55 -19.83 17.49
C ALA A 183 -11.61 -19.71 18.59
N ASN A 184 -12.40 -20.77 18.83
CA ASN A 184 -13.52 -20.76 19.76
C ASN A 184 -13.34 -21.81 20.90
N PRO A 185 -12.50 -21.53 21.92
CA PRO A 185 -12.19 -22.49 22.98
C PRO A 185 -13.39 -22.91 23.85
N SER A 186 -14.55 -22.22 23.74
CA SER A 186 -15.78 -22.54 24.46
C SER A 186 -16.64 -23.64 23.81
N SER A 187 -16.51 -23.90 22.50
CA SER A 187 -17.34 -24.92 21.82
C SER A 187 -16.94 -26.35 22.19
N ALA A 188 -15.67 -26.59 22.51
CA ALA A 188 -15.17 -27.92 22.91
C ALA A 188 -15.56 -28.32 24.36
N ARG A 189 -16.12 -27.40 25.15
CA ARG A 189 -16.52 -27.64 26.55
C ARG A 189 -18.05 -27.76 26.71
N GLY A 190 -18.83 -27.46 25.66
CA GLY A 190 -20.30 -27.48 25.69
C GLY A 190 -20.95 -28.85 25.42
N GLU A 191 -20.29 -29.76 24.70
CA GLU A 191 -20.89 -31.06 24.34
C GLU A 191 -20.71 -32.16 25.41
N GLY A 192 -19.91 -31.91 26.45
CA GLY A 192 -19.66 -32.87 27.54
C GLY A 192 -20.51 -32.67 28.80
N ALA A 193 -21.40 -31.66 28.82
CA ALA A 193 -22.15 -31.27 30.02
C ALA A 193 -23.66 -31.56 29.96
N GLU A 194 -24.18 -32.16 28.89
CA GLU A 194 -25.60 -32.53 28.75
C GLU A 194 -25.87 -34.05 28.87
N GLN A 195 -24.91 -34.84 29.36
CA GLN A 195 -25.08 -36.29 29.59
C GLN A 195 -24.74 -36.75 31.02
N SER A 196 -25.08 -35.95 32.04
CA SER A 196 -25.15 -36.42 33.44
C SER A 196 -26.42 -35.95 34.12
#